data_AF-A0A084SJJ1-F1
#
_entry.id   AF-A0A084SJJ1-F1
#
_cell.length_a   1.000
_cell.length_b   1.000
_cell.length_c   1.000
_cell.angle_alpha   90.00
_cell.angle_beta   90.00
_cell.angle_gamma   90.00
#
_symmetry.space_group_name_H-M   'P 1'
#
loop_
_entity.id
_entity.type
_entity.pdbx_description
1 polymer ?
#
loop_
_entity_poly.entity_id
_entity_poly.type
_entity_poly.pdbx_seq_one_letter_code
_entity_poly.pdbx_strand_id
1 'polypeptide(L)'
;MSDQKPSPEAHPLAGLREQLDAIDVTLVETLARRLQLCGEIALRKREHNIPMMQQGRVEFVKQRCAEMGAARGLDPDFVRRLYTLIIDEACRLEDLLIDEGREQPK
;
A
#
# COMPACT_ATOMS: atom_id res chain seq x y z
N MET A 1 -20.07 -42.35 -35.22
CA MET A 1 -19.77 -40.92 -35.46
C MET A 1 -19.25 -40.40 -34.14
N SER A 2 -17.94 -40.23 -34.02
CA SER A 2 -17.28 -39.91 -32.76
C SER A 2 -17.29 -38.39 -32.57
N ASP A 3 -18.19 -37.90 -31.73
CA ASP A 3 -18.16 -36.52 -31.22
C ASP A 3 -16.99 -36.40 -30.22
N GLN A 4 -15.80 -36.12 -30.75
CA GLN A 4 -14.70 -35.64 -29.93
C GLN A 4 -14.92 -34.13 -29.73
N LYS A 5 -15.53 -33.75 -28.60
CA LYS A 5 -15.46 -32.36 -28.12
C LYS A 5 -13.98 -31.99 -27.93
N PRO A 6 -13.49 -30.87 -28.49
CA PRO A 6 -12.16 -30.40 -28.18
C PRO A 6 -12.10 -30.04 -26.69
N SER A 7 -11.10 -30.57 -25.99
CA SER A 7 -10.78 -30.21 -24.62
C SER A 7 -10.51 -28.70 -24.56
N PRO A 8 -10.94 -27.96 -23.51
CA PRO A 8 -10.59 -26.56 -23.39
C PRO A 8 -9.08 -26.46 -23.19
N GLU A 9 -8.34 -26.12 -24.24
CA GLU A 9 -6.94 -25.75 -24.11
C GLU A 9 -6.87 -24.57 -23.15
N ALA A 10 -6.26 -24.79 -21.99
CA ALA A 10 -6.08 -23.75 -20.99
C ALA A 10 -5.43 -22.54 -21.67
N HIS A 11 -6.09 -21.38 -21.58
CA HIS A 11 -5.61 -20.15 -22.20
C HIS A 11 -4.14 -19.93 -21.81
N PRO A 12 -3.20 -19.65 -22.73
CA PRO A 12 -1.75 -19.63 -22.44
C PRO A 12 -1.31 -18.70 -21.29
N LEU A 13 -2.17 -17.74 -20.94
CA LEU A 13 -1.95 -16.78 -19.85
C LEU A 13 -2.62 -17.14 -18.52
N ALA A 14 -3.45 -18.20 -18.45
CA ALA A 14 -4.27 -18.49 -17.28
C ALA A 14 -3.42 -18.68 -16.01
N GLY A 15 -2.39 -19.53 -16.08
CA GLY A 15 -1.49 -19.75 -14.94
C GLY A 15 -0.61 -18.54 -14.57
N LEU A 16 -0.32 -17.65 -15.53
CA LEU A 16 0.40 -16.40 -15.24
C LEU A 16 -0.50 -15.38 -14.53
N ARG A 17 -1.77 -15.32 -14.93
CA ARG A 17 -2.77 -14.44 -14.31
C ARG A 17 -3.08 -14.87 -12.88
N GLU A 18 -3.23 -16.18 -12.64
CA GLU A 18 -3.41 -16.70 -11.28
C GLU A 18 -2.24 -16.34 -10.34
N GLN A 19 -1.00 -16.39 -10.85
CA GLN A 19 0.17 -15.93 -10.11
C GLN A 19 0.14 -14.42 -9.85
N LEU A 20 -0.29 -13.61 -10.83
CA LEU A 20 -0.47 -12.17 -10.63
C LEU A 20 -1.55 -11.86 -9.60
N ASP A 21 -2.70 -12.54 -9.67
CA ASP A 21 -3.80 -12.36 -8.73
C ASP A 21 -3.35 -12.65 -7.28
N ALA A 22 -2.54 -13.70 -7.08
CA ALA A 22 -1.97 -14.01 -5.77
C ALA A 22 -0.97 -12.93 -5.26
N ILE A 23 -0.18 -12.35 -6.16
CA ILE A 23 0.70 -11.22 -5.84
C ILE A 23 -0.14 -9.99 -5.46
N ASP A 24 -1.19 -9.70 -6.21
CA ASP A 24 -2.07 -8.55 -5.97
C ASP A 24 -2.78 -8.66 -4.63
N VAL A 25 -3.27 -9.85 -4.24
CA VAL A 25 -3.78 -10.11 -2.88
C VAL A 25 -2.73 -9.75 -1.84
N THR A 26 -1.50 -10.23 -2.01
CA THR A 26 -0.41 -9.97 -1.05
C THR A 26 -0.07 -8.48 -0.98
N LEU A 27 -0.09 -7.76 -2.11
CA LEU A 27 0.14 -6.32 -2.16
C LEU A 27 -0.93 -5.56 -1.38
N VAL A 28 -2.21 -5.87 -1.61
CA VAL A 28 -3.33 -5.22 -0.93
C VAL A 28 -3.29 -5.48 0.58
N GLU A 29 -3.06 -6.72 1.00
CA GLU A 29 -2.94 -7.08 2.43
C GLU A 29 -1.77 -6.36 3.10
N THR A 30 -0.63 -6.27 2.41
CA THR A 30 0.56 -5.56 2.91
C THR A 30 0.30 -4.07 3.07
N LEU A 31 -0.40 -3.46 2.10
CA LEU A 31 -0.80 -2.05 2.18
C LEU A 31 -1.78 -1.81 3.33
N ALA A 32 -2.78 -2.67 3.50
CA ALA A 32 -3.74 -2.57 4.60
C ALA A 32 -3.02 -2.60 5.96
N ARG A 33 -2.10 -3.54 6.16
CA ARG A 33 -1.29 -3.63 7.38
C ARG A 33 -0.42 -2.39 7.59
N ARG A 34 0.17 -1.85 6.53
CA ARG A 34 0.97 -0.62 6.60
C ARG A 34 0.12 0.57 7.06
N LEU A 35 -1.09 0.72 6.54
CA LEU A 35 -2.00 1.81 6.90
C LEU A 35 -2.54 1.68 8.32
N GLN A 36 -2.81 0.47 8.79
CA GLN A 36 -3.16 0.20 10.20
C GLN A 36 -2.06 0.69 11.15
N LEU A 37 -0.80 0.37 10.85
CA LEU A 37 0.35 0.85 11.63
C LEU A 37 0.50 2.37 11.60
N CYS A 38 0.20 3.02 10.46
CA CYS A 38 0.14 4.49 10.40
C CYS A 38 -0.91 5.05 11.37
N GLY A 39 -2.11 4.46 11.41
CA GLY A 39 -3.15 4.83 12.38
C GLY A 39 -2.70 4.67 13.85
N GLU A 40 -2.04 3.57 14.20
CA GLU A 40 -1.47 3.39 15.54
C GLU A 40 -0.40 4.44 15.87
N ILE A 41 0.47 4.77 14.92
CA ILE A 41 1.48 5.83 15.07
C ILE A 41 0.79 7.18 15.29
N ALA A 42 -0.28 7.46 14.57
CA ALA A 42 -1.07 8.69 14.68
C ALA A 42 -1.64 8.88 16.09
N LEU A 43 -2.23 7.82 16.65
CA LEU A 43 -2.76 7.82 18.02
C LEU A 43 -1.66 8.12 19.05
N ARG A 44 -0.50 7.46 18.92
CA ARG A 44 0.65 7.71 19.82
C ARG A 44 1.21 9.12 19.66
N LYS A 45 1.31 9.64 18.43
CA LYS A 45 1.73 11.02 18.18
C LYS A 45 0.79 12.00 18.89
N ARG A 46 -0.52 11.77 18.81
CA ARG A 46 -1.53 12.59 19.51
C ARG A 46 -1.35 12.53 21.03
N GLU A 47 -1.23 11.34 21.60
CA GLU A 47 -1.03 11.14 23.05
C GLU A 47 0.22 11.86 23.59
N HIS A 48 1.27 11.95 22.78
CA HIS A 48 2.54 12.58 23.14
C HIS A 48 2.73 14.00 22.59
N ASN A 49 1.71 14.63 22.01
CA ASN A 49 1.77 15.95 21.37
C ASN A 49 2.89 16.08 20.31
N ILE A 50 3.17 15.00 19.59
CA ILE A 50 4.14 14.97 18.49
C ILE A 50 3.46 15.48 17.21
N PRO A 51 4.11 16.36 16.41
CA PRO A 51 3.55 16.82 15.15
C PRO A 51 3.18 15.65 14.22
N MET A 52 1.98 15.71 13.62
CA MET A 52 1.50 14.64 12.75
C MET A 52 2.35 14.54 11.48
N MET A 53 2.53 15.68 10.81
CA MET A 53 3.37 15.78 9.62
C MET A 53 4.84 15.97 9.98
N GLN A 54 5.67 15.07 9.44
CA GLN A 54 7.12 15.08 9.59
C GLN A 54 7.76 14.95 8.21
N GLN A 55 8.01 16.07 7.54
CA GLN A 55 8.51 16.09 6.15
C GLN A 55 9.79 15.26 5.97
N GLY A 56 10.75 15.36 6.90
CA GLY A 56 11.99 14.57 6.84
C GLY A 56 11.74 13.05 6.86
N ARG A 57 10.69 12.59 7.56
CA ARG A 57 10.31 11.17 7.58
C ARG A 57 9.72 10.74 6.24
N VAL A 58 8.89 11.58 5.62
CA VAL A 58 8.29 11.33 4.30
C VAL A 58 9.38 11.18 3.24
N GLU A 59 10.30 12.14 3.15
CA GLU A 59 11.37 12.13 2.16
C GLU A 59 12.31 10.93 2.35
N PHE A 60 12.64 10.60 3.60
CA PHE A 60 13.43 9.40 3.90
C PHE A 60 12.74 8.11 3.42
N VAL A 61 11.43 7.96 3.64
CA VAL A 61 10.70 6.76 3.18
C VAL A 61 10.72 6.67 1.66
N LYS A 62 10.41 7.78 0.96
CA LYS A 62 10.39 7.82 -0.51
C LYS A 62 11.75 7.43 -1.07
N GLN A 63 12.82 8.02 -0.55
CA GLN A 63 14.18 7.76 -1.03
C GLN A 63 14.62 6.32 -0.74
N ARG A 64 14.46 5.84 0.49
CA ARG A 64 14.82 4.46 0.87
C ARG A 64 14.10 3.42 0.00
N CYS A 65 12.81 3.64 -0.26
CA CYS A 65 12.04 2.70 -1.06
C CYS A 65 12.38 2.78 -2.55
N ALA A 66 12.69 3.97 -3.07
CA ALA A 66 13.19 4.13 -4.44
C ALA A 66 14.52 3.36 -4.65
N GLU A 67 15.47 3.46 -3.71
CA GLU A 67 16.72 2.69 -3.73
C GLU A 67 16.47 1.18 -3.66
N MET A 68 15.57 0.75 -2.79
CA MET A 68 15.17 -0.65 -2.65
C MET A 68 14.54 -1.20 -3.94
N GLY A 69 13.74 -0.38 -4.63
CA GLY A 69 13.13 -0.72 -5.91
C GLY A 69 14.16 -0.79 -7.04
N ALA A 70 15.08 0.17 -7.10
CA ALA A 70 16.17 0.19 -8.07
C ALA A 70 17.01 -1.09 -8.00
N ALA A 71 17.36 -1.52 -6.78
CA ALA A 71 18.09 -2.77 -6.54
C ALA A 71 17.34 -4.04 -6.99
N ARG A 72 16.02 -3.94 -7.27
CA ARG A 72 15.15 -5.03 -7.76
C ARG A 72 14.72 -4.81 -9.22
N GLY A 73 15.32 -3.86 -9.93
CA GLY A 73 15.01 -3.59 -11.33
C GLY A 73 13.74 -2.75 -11.57
N LEU A 74 13.22 -2.09 -10.54
CA LEU A 74 12.12 -1.13 -10.69
C LEU A 74 12.66 0.27 -11.01
N ASP A 75 11.91 1.03 -11.81
CA ASP A 75 12.15 2.46 -12.01
C ASP A 75 12.03 3.19 -10.66
N PRO A 76 13.09 3.88 -10.17
CA PRO A 76 13.05 4.63 -8.92
C PRO A 76 11.95 5.68 -8.90
N ASP A 77 11.65 6.31 -10.04
CA ASP A 77 10.63 7.36 -10.12
C ASP A 77 9.22 6.79 -10.04
N PHE A 78 8.98 5.62 -10.64
CA PHE A 78 7.77 4.85 -10.41
C PHE A 78 7.57 4.57 -8.91
N VAL A 79 8.61 4.11 -8.21
CA VAL A 79 8.51 3.81 -6.77
C VAL A 79 8.26 5.07 -5.94
N ARG A 80 8.89 6.21 -6.27
CA ARG A 80 8.61 7.50 -5.61
C ARG A 80 7.16 7.93 -5.78
N ARG A 81 6.59 7.80 -6.97
CA ARG A 81 5.17 8.12 -7.24
C ARG A 81 4.25 7.19 -6.45
N LEU A 82 4.52 5.88 -6.47
CA LEU A 82 3.75 4.91 -5.68
C LEU A 82 3.78 5.25 -4.17
N TYR A 83 4.96 5.54 -3.63
CA TYR A 83 5.09 5.90 -2.21
C TYR A 83 4.50 7.26 -1.87
N THR A 84 4.37 8.17 -2.83
CA THR A 84 3.61 9.40 -2.64
C THR A 84 2.13 9.08 -2.43
N LEU A 85 1.52 8.28 -3.30
CA LEU A 85 0.12 7.86 -3.16
C LEU A 85 -0.16 7.13 -1.83
N ILE A 86 0.74 6.21 -1.44
CA ILE A 86 0.60 5.46 -0.18
C ILE A 86 0.70 6.38 1.04
N ILE A 87 1.56 7.40 1.00
CA ILE A 87 1.72 8.35 2.11
C ILE A 87 0.53 9.30 2.17
N ASP A 88 0.05 9.79 1.03
CA ASP A 88 -1.12 10.66 0.97
C ASP A 88 -2.36 9.97 1.54
N GLU A 89 -2.55 8.68 1.23
CA GLU A 89 -3.63 7.88 1.82
C GLU A 89 -3.46 7.68 3.34
N ALA A 90 -2.22 7.48 3.80
CA ALA A 90 -1.96 7.42 5.24
C ALA A 90 -2.34 8.74 5.92
N CYS A 91 -1.92 9.90 5.38
CA CYS A 91 -2.29 11.21 5.93
C CYS A 91 -3.81 11.41 5.98
N ARG A 92 -4.54 11.03 4.91
CA ARG A 92 -6.00 11.11 4.87
C ARG A 92 -6.65 10.28 5.99
N LEU A 93 -6.16 9.06 6.22
CA LEU A 93 -6.67 8.19 7.30
C LEU A 93 -6.30 8.72 8.69
N GLU A 94 -5.09 9.27 8.86
CA GLU A 94 -4.66 9.92 10.10
C GLU A 94 -5.58 11.10 10.44
N ASP A 95 -5.91 11.94 9.45
CA ASP A 95 -6.81 13.09 9.63
C ASP A 95 -8.22 12.64 10.06
N LEU A 96 -8.80 11.62 9.40
CA LEU A 96 -10.10 11.06 9.78
C LEU A 96 -10.12 10.54 11.22
N LEU A 97 -9.08 9.80 11.62
CA LEU A 97 -8.97 9.26 12.98
C LEU A 97 -8.84 10.35 14.05
N ILE A 98 -8.15 11.46 13.72
CA ILE A 98 -8.04 12.60 14.63
C ILE A 98 -9.38 13.32 14.74
N ASP A 99 -10.06 13.56 13.62
CA ASP A 99 -11.32 14.30 13.59
C ASP A 99 -12.46 13.52 14.27
N GLU A 100 -12.56 12.21 14.08
CA GLU A 100 -13.47 11.35 14.86
C GLU A 100 -13.15 11.39 16.36
N GLY A 101 -11.87 11.54 16.72
CA GLY A 101 -11.43 11.73 18.10
C GLY A 101 -11.75 13.10 18.71
N ARG A 102 -12.22 14.08 17.90
CA ARG A 102 -12.63 15.42 18.36
C ARG A 102 -14.12 15.52 18.69
N GLU A 103 -14.95 14.55 18.31
CA GLU A 103 -16.42 14.54 18.54
C GLU A 103 -16.87 13.99 19.91
N GLN A 104 -16.08 14.17 20.99
CA GLN A 104 -16.63 14.04 22.35
C GLN A 104 -16.56 15.37 23.11
N PRO A 105 -17.52 16.29 22.88
CA PRO A 105 -17.85 17.31 23.85
C PRO A 105 -18.84 16.74 24.89
N LYS A 106 -18.30 16.54 26.10
CA LYS A 106 -18.92 16.54 27.44
C LYS A 106 -20.31 15.92 27.65
#